data_AF-A0A378LM92-F1
#
_entry.id   AF-A0A378LM92-F1
#
_cell.length_a   1.000
_cell.length_b   1.000
_cell.length_c   1.000
_cell.angle_alpha   90.00
_cell.angle_beta   90.00
_cell.angle_gamma   90.00
#
_symmetry.space_group_name_H-M   'P 1'
#
loop_
_entity.id
_entity.type
_entity.pdbx_description
1 polymer ?
#
loop_
_entity_poly.entity_id
_entity_poly.type
_entity_poly.pdbx_seq_one_letter_code
_entity_poly.pdbx_strand_id
1 'polypeptide(L)'
;MSKQKKKKVFTPSNVYQHMLRNAFFGVLMTALALYIGMLGYHFFERMPWVDSFMNASMILSGMGPASNIVTIPGKIFAGCYALFSGLAFIAIMVIILSPLIHQFFRKIHLESKTIYPDDQQ
;
A
#
# COMPACT_ATOMS: atom_id res chain seq x y z
N MET A 1 33.32 -20.89 35.89
CA MET A 1 33.59 -20.24 34.58
C MET A 1 32.32 -20.32 33.73
N SER A 2 31.40 -19.38 33.90
CA SER A 2 30.06 -19.40 33.28
C SER A 2 30.12 -18.89 31.83
N LYS A 3 29.92 -19.81 30.86
CA LYS A 3 29.82 -19.48 29.44
C LYS A 3 28.48 -18.80 29.16
N GLN A 4 28.46 -17.48 29.16
CA GLN A 4 27.37 -16.65 28.63
C GLN A 4 27.19 -16.98 27.13
N LYS A 5 26.17 -17.79 26.80
CA LYS A 5 25.75 -18.05 25.42
C LYS A 5 25.26 -16.73 24.81
N LYS A 6 26.09 -16.12 23.94
CA LYS A 6 25.70 -14.97 23.11
C LYS A 6 24.37 -15.27 22.44
N LYS A 7 23.29 -14.61 22.86
CA LYS A 7 22.01 -14.60 22.15
C LYS A 7 22.29 -14.01 20.77
N LYS A 8 22.43 -14.87 19.75
CA LYS A 8 22.37 -14.45 18.35
C LYS A 8 21.02 -13.77 18.18
N VAL A 9 21.03 -12.45 18.07
CA VAL A 9 19.89 -11.69 17.59
C VAL A 9 19.69 -12.14 16.15
N PHE A 10 18.86 -13.17 15.96
CA PHE A 10 18.39 -13.57 14.64
C PHE A 10 17.51 -12.43 14.15
N THR A 11 18.09 -11.50 13.40
CA THR A 11 17.34 -10.79 12.36
C THR A 11 17.06 -11.83 11.29
N PRO A 12 15.82 -12.37 11.20
CA PRO A 12 15.56 -13.43 10.24
C PRO A 12 15.55 -12.78 8.85
N SER A 13 16.44 -13.25 7.99
CA SER A 13 16.52 -12.90 6.56
C SER A 13 15.14 -12.92 5.85
N ASN A 14 14.19 -13.71 6.35
CA ASN A 14 12.82 -13.79 5.83
C ASN A 14 12.01 -12.48 5.93
N VAL A 15 12.29 -11.58 6.87
CA VAL A 15 11.49 -10.34 7.00
C VAL A 15 11.65 -9.44 5.78
N TYR A 16 12.87 -9.33 5.24
CA TYR A 16 13.14 -8.55 4.04
C TYR A 16 12.45 -9.16 2.80
N GLN A 17 12.41 -10.50 2.69
CA GLN A 17 11.67 -11.18 1.63
C GLN A 17 10.15 -10.94 1.73
N HIS A 18 9.59 -10.94 2.95
CA HIS A 18 8.17 -10.62 3.13
C HIS A 18 7.85 -9.17 2.78
N MET A 19 8.73 -8.22 3.12
CA MET A 19 8.58 -6.82 2.75
C MET A 19 8.67 -6.61 1.23
N LEU A 20 9.65 -7.23 0.56
CA LEU A 20 9.78 -7.19 -0.90
C LEU A 20 8.56 -7.77 -1.61
N ARG A 21 8.05 -8.90 -1.13
CA ARG A 21 6.86 -9.53 -1.70
C ARG A 21 5.62 -8.64 -1.56
N ASN A 22 5.38 -8.08 -0.38
CA ASN A 22 4.24 -7.19 -0.16
C ASN A 22 4.38 -5.88 -0.98
N ALA A 23 5.59 -5.34 -1.09
CA ALA A 23 5.86 -4.19 -1.96
C ALA A 23 5.59 -4.51 -3.43
N PHE A 24 6.01 -5.68 -3.91
CA PHE A 24 5.73 -6.13 -5.27
C PHE A 24 4.23 -6.24 -5.54
N PHE A 25 3.46 -6.86 -4.63
CA PHE A 25 2.00 -6.91 -4.74
C PHE A 25 1.37 -5.52 -4.73
N GLY A 26 1.86 -4.62 -3.88
CA GLY A 26 1.41 -3.22 -3.84
C GLY A 26 1.65 -2.51 -5.18
N VAL A 27 2.85 -2.62 -5.75
CA VAL A 27 3.19 -2.05 -7.06
C VAL A 27 2.31 -2.63 -8.16
N LEU A 28 2.07 -3.95 -8.15
CA LEU A 28 1.21 -4.60 -9.13
C LEU A 28 -0.23 -4.09 -9.05
N MET A 29 -0.79 -3.98 -7.84
CA MET A 29 -2.14 -3.43 -7.64
C MET A 29 -2.22 -1.96 -8.08
N THR A 30 -1.20 -1.15 -7.77
CA THR A 30 -1.11 0.24 -8.24
C THR A 30 -1.09 0.30 -9.76
N ALA A 31 -0.29 -0.53 -10.41
CA ALA A 31 -0.18 -0.57 -11.87
C ALA A 31 -1.52 -0.96 -12.53
N LEU A 32 -2.24 -1.93 -11.95
CA LEU A 32 -3.57 -2.32 -12.42
C LEU A 32 -4.59 -1.18 -12.24
N ALA A 33 -4.63 -0.55 -11.06
CA ALA A 33 -5.52 0.57 -10.78
C ALA A 33 -5.23 1.77 -11.71
N LEU A 34 -3.96 2.03 -11.97
CA LEU A 34 -3.52 3.06 -12.92
C LEU A 34 -3.96 2.73 -14.35
N TYR A 35 -3.75 1.50 -14.80
CA TYR A 35 -4.13 1.06 -16.14
C TYR A 35 -5.64 1.16 -16.38
N ILE A 36 -6.46 0.79 -15.38
CA ILE A 36 -7.92 0.97 -15.41
C ILE A 36 -8.28 2.47 -15.56
N GLY A 37 -7.60 3.33 -14.80
CA GLY A 37 -7.73 4.78 -14.90
C GLY A 37 -7.43 5.30 -16.30
N MET A 38 -6.30 4.88 -16.86
CA MET A 38 -5.86 5.24 -18.20
C MET A 38 -6.88 4.85 -19.27
N LEU A 39 -7.41 3.62 -19.20
CA LEU A 39 -8.43 3.17 -20.15
C LEU A 39 -9.69 4.02 -20.06
N GLY A 40 -10.17 4.33 -18.85
CA GLY A 40 -11.37 5.13 -18.70
C GLY A 40 -11.21 6.56 -19.22
N TYR A 41 -10.08 7.21 -18.93
CA TYR A 41 -9.80 8.53 -19.52
C TYR A 41 -9.65 8.48 -21.04
N HIS A 42 -9.01 7.43 -21.57
CA HIS A 42 -8.86 7.26 -23.01
C HIS A 42 -10.19 7.03 -23.72
N PHE A 43 -11.10 6.23 -23.15
CA PHE A 43 -12.38 5.89 -23.78
C PHE A 43 -13.49 6.91 -23.53
N PHE A 44 -13.66 7.36 -22.28
CA PHE A 44 -14.76 8.27 -21.91
C PHE A 44 -14.44 9.73 -22.21
N GLU A 45 -13.19 10.14 -22.01
CA GLU A 45 -12.75 11.52 -22.21
C GLU A 45 -11.98 11.72 -23.54
N ARG A 46 -11.67 10.63 -24.25
CA ARG A 46 -10.91 10.65 -25.53
C ARG A 46 -9.53 11.30 -25.41
N MET A 47 -8.94 11.25 -24.21
CA MET A 47 -7.61 11.81 -23.95
C MET A 47 -6.52 10.96 -24.61
N PRO A 48 -5.42 11.55 -25.10
CA PRO A 48 -4.20 10.82 -25.45
C PRO A 48 -3.73 9.93 -24.29
N TRP A 49 -2.98 8.86 -24.59
CA TRP A 49 -2.51 7.92 -23.56
C TRP A 49 -1.65 8.58 -22.47
N VAL A 50 -0.80 9.54 -22.86
CA VAL A 50 0.08 10.27 -21.93
C VAL A 50 -0.75 11.14 -20.97
N ASP A 51 -1.75 11.86 -21.50
CA ASP A 51 -2.65 12.68 -20.69
C ASP A 51 -3.55 11.81 -19.80
N SER A 52 -3.99 10.65 -20.30
CA SER A 52 -4.76 9.67 -19.54
C SER A 52 -3.94 9.10 -18.38
N PHE A 53 -2.66 8.79 -18.60
CA PHE A 53 -1.72 8.38 -17.57
C PHE A 53 -1.52 9.47 -16.52
N MET A 54 -1.31 10.72 -16.94
CA MET A 54 -1.10 11.83 -16.03
C MET A 54 -2.34 12.08 -15.16
N ASN A 55 -3.54 12.10 -15.75
CA ASN A 55 -4.78 12.31 -15.00
C ASN A 55 -5.11 11.14 -14.07
N ALA A 56 -4.92 9.89 -14.54
CA ALA A 56 -5.12 8.70 -13.71
C ALA A 56 -4.13 8.64 -12.53
N SER A 57 -2.84 8.92 -12.77
CA SER A 57 -1.81 8.90 -11.74
C SER A 57 -2.02 9.98 -10.68
N MET A 58 -2.43 11.20 -11.09
CA MET A 58 -2.75 12.26 -10.14
C MET A 58 -3.89 11.85 -9.21
N ILE A 59 -5.00 11.34 -9.75
CA ILE A 59 -6.12 10.85 -8.94
C ILE A 59 -5.74 9.66 -8.06
N LEU A 60 -4.92 8.75 -8.56
CA LEU A 60 -4.44 7.61 -7.77
C LEU A 60 -3.51 8.04 -6.62
N SER A 61 -2.80 9.16 -6.78
CA SER A 61 -1.99 9.77 -5.72
C SER A 61 -2.80 10.63 -4.73
N GLY A 62 -4.11 10.79 -4.95
CA GLY A 62 -5.00 11.60 -4.12
C GLY A 62 -5.06 13.08 -4.52
N MET A 63 -4.42 13.48 -5.62
CA MET A 63 -4.57 14.80 -6.22
C MET A 63 -5.75 14.82 -7.20
N GLY A 64 -6.27 16.00 -7.54
CA GLY A 64 -7.28 16.12 -8.60
C GLY A 64 -6.71 15.80 -10.00
N PRO A 65 -7.56 15.69 -11.03
CA PRO A 65 -7.09 15.55 -12.41
C PRO A 65 -6.24 16.75 -12.85
N ALA A 66 -5.22 16.48 -13.66
CA ALA A 66 -4.33 17.50 -14.24
C ALA A 66 -5.05 18.45 -15.19
N SER A 67 -6.06 17.92 -15.88
CA SER A 67 -6.73 18.56 -16.99
C SER A 67 -8.22 18.71 -16.69
N ASN A 68 -8.85 19.72 -17.31
CA ASN A 68 -10.30 19.86 -17.22
C ASN A 68 -10.99 18.73 -17.98
N ILE A 69 -11.88 18.04 -17.26
CA ILE A 69 -12.73 16.98 -17.79
C ILE A 69 -14.00 17.64 -18.31
N VAL A 70 -14.21 17.58 -19.63
CA VAL A 70 -15.26 18.28 -20.34
C VAL A 70 -16.45 17.37 -20.66
N THR A 71 -16.23 16.07 -20.87
CA THR A 71 -17.32 15.17 -21.25
C THR A 71 -18.16 14.73 -20.03
N ILE A 72 -19.47 14.56 -20.24
CA ILE A 72 -20.38 14.01 -19.22
C ILE A 72 -19.93 12.61 -18.75
N PRO A 73 -19.69 11.63 -19.65
CA PRO A 73 -19.25 10.31 -19.21
C PRO A 73 -17.89 10.34 -18.52
N GLY A 74 -16.95 11.18 -18.96
CA GLY A 74 -15.65 11.35 -18.31
C GLY A 74 -15.75 11.93 -16.90
N LYS A 75 -16.67 12.88 -16.65
CA LYS A 75 -16.91 13.43 -15.30
C LYS A 75 -17.42 12.37 -14.33
N ILE A 76 -18.39 11.56 -14.77
CA ILE A 76 -18.92 10.45 -13.96
C ILE A 76 -17.82 9.44 -13.68
N PHE A 77 -17.07 9.06 -14.72
CA PHE A 77 -15.95 8.13 -14.60
C PHE A 77 -14.92 8.66 -13.60
N ALA A 78 -14.48 9.92 -13.72
CA ALA A 78 -13.47 10.50 -12.85
C ALA A 78 -13.92 10.57 -11.39
N GLY A 79 -15.20 10.87 -11.13
CA GLY A 79 -15.77 10.80 -9.78
C GLY A 79 -15.72 9.40 -9.19
N CYS A 80 -16.19 8.38 -9.95
CA CYS A 80 -16.12 6.99 -9.52
C CYS A 80 -14.68 6.51 -9.34
N TYR A 81 -13.80 6.89 -10.26
CA TYR A 81 -12.39 6.53 -10.23
C TYR A 81 -11.68 7.18 -9.03
N ALA A 82 -12.00 8.42 -8.67
CA ALA A 82 -11.45 9.08 -7.49
C ALA A 82 -11.86 8.41 -6.17
N LEU A 83 -13.12 7.96 -6.06
CA LEU A 83 -13.56 7.17 -4.90
C LEU A 83 -12.82 5.83 -4.84
N PHE A 84 -12.79 5.10 -5.95
CA PHE A 84 -12.08 3.82 -6.04
C PHE A 84 -10.59 3.98 -5.72
N SER A 85 -9.93 4.97 -6.31
CA SER A 85 -8.49 5.18 -6.18
C SER A 85 -8.09 5.55 -4.76
N GLY A 86 -8.88 6.37 -4.07
CA GLY A 86 -8.67 6.69 -2.66
C GLY A 86 -8.70 5.45 -1.78
N LEU A 87 -9.72 4.59 -1.94
CA LEU A 87 -9.81 3.33 -1.20
C LEU A 87 -8.68 2.36 -1.58
N ALA A 88 -8.35 2.25 -2.87
CA ALA A 88 -7.28 1.40 -3.36
C ALA A 88 -5.91 1.84 -2.79
N PHE A 89 -5.63 3.13 -2.76
CA PHE A 89 -4.40 3.68 -2.19
C PHE A 89 -4.26 3.30 -0.71
N ILE A 90 -5.31 3.47 0.08
CA ILE A 90 -5.34 3.08 1.50
C ILE A 90 -5.09 1.57 1.64
N ALA A 91 -5.78 0.74 0.86
CA ALA A 91 -5.62 -0.72 0.91
C ALA A 91 -4.18 -1.15 0.55
N ILE A 92 -3.59 -0.56 -0.49
CA ILE A 92 -2.22 -0.83 -0.92
C ILE A 92 -1.23 -0.43 0.18
N MET A 93 -1.41 0.75 0.80
CA MET A 93 -0.57 1.19 1.92
C MET A 93 -0.66 0.21 3.10
N VAL A 94 -1.85 -0.28 3.45
CA VAL A 94 -2.03 -1.27 4.52
C VAL A 94 -1.30 -2.58 4.21
N ILE A 95 -1.35 -3.07 2.96
CA ILE A 95 -0.65 -4.30 2.54
C ILE A 95 0.87 -4.13 2.69
N ILE A 96 1.40 -2.99 2.26
CA ILE A 96 2.83 -2.67 2.35
C ILE A 96 3.27 -2.54 3.82
N LEU A 97 2.45 -1.90 4.65
CA LEU A 97 2.78 -1.63 6.06
C LEU A 97 2.47 -2.80 7.01
N SER A 98 1.68 -3.79 6.58
CA SER A 98 1.32 -5.00 7.33
C SER A 98 2.47 -5.66 8.11
N PRO A 99 3.65 -5.98 7.51
CA PRO A 99 4.76 -6.59 8.25
C PRO A 99 5.30 -5.69 9.36
N LEU A 100 5.28 -4.37 9.17
CA LEU A 100 5.73 -3.39 10.15
C LEU A 100 4.74 -3.31 11.32
N ILE A 101 3.44 -3.24 11.01
CA ILE A 101 2.35 -3.25 12.00
C ILE A 101 2.43 -4.54 12.83
N HIS A 102 2.52 -5.70 12.18
CA HIS A 102 2.63 -6.98 12.86
C HIS A 102 3.89 -7.08 13.74
N GLN A 103 5.02 -6.55 13.29
CA GLN A 103 6.25 -6.49 14.08
C GLN A 103 6.12 -5.58 15.30
N PHE A 104 5.43 -4.44 15.17
CA PHE A 104 5.17 -3.50 16.25
C PHE A 104 4.34 -4.14 17.37
N PHE A 105 3.21 -4.76 17.03
CA PHE A 105 2.37 -5.49 18.00
C PHE A 105 3.11 -6.65 18.66
N ARG A 106 3.92 -7.41 17.91
CA ARG A 106 4.74 -8.47 18.48
C ARG A 106 5.73 -7.94 19.52
N LYS A 107 6.34 -6.78 19.30
CA LYS A 107 7.25 -6.18 20.30
C LYS A 107 6.52 -5.78 21.58
N ILE A 108 5.35 -5.15 21.48
CA ILE A 108 4.54 -4.74 22.63
C ILE A 108 4.15 -5.95 23.49
N HIS A 109 3.69 -7.04 22.86
CA HIS A 109 3.29 -8.25 23.58
C HIS A 109 4.46 -8.99 24.25
N LEU A 110 5.67 -8.87 23.70
CA LEU A 110 6.87 -9.43 24.30
C LEU A 110 7.35 -8.60 25.50
N GLU A 111 7.17 -7.28 25.47
CA GLU A 111 7.49 -6.38 26.57
C GLU A 111 6.55 -6.60 27.76
N SER A 112 5.25 -6.80 27.52
CA SER A 112 4.28 -7.11 28.60
C SER A 112 4.58 -8.44 29.32
N LYS A 113 4.94 -9.50 28.59
CA LYS A 113 5.31 -10.81 29.18
C LYS A 113 6.62 -10.76 29.98
N THR A 114 7.49 -9.78 29.73
CA THR A 114 8.74 -9.63 30.47
C THR A 114 8.54 -8.92 31.82
N ILE A 115 7.49 -8.10 31.94
CA ILE A 115 7.16 -7.34 33.17
C ILE A 115 6.35 -8.18 34.17
N TYR A 116 5.54 -9.14 33.69
CA TYR A 116 4.82 -10.11 34.52
C TYR A 116 5.22 -11.54 34.11
N PRO A 117 6.23 -12.13 34.77
CA PRO A 117 6.55 -13.54 34.59
C PRO A 117 5.32 -14.40 34.95
N ASP A 118 5.03 -15.42 34.14
CA ASP A 118 3.92 -16.40 34.33
C ASP A 118 4.05 -17.20 35.65
N ASP A 119 5.13 -16.97 36.40
CA ASP A 119 5.59 -17.70 37.58
C ASP A 119 4.81 -17.33 38.88
N GLN A 120 3.68 -16.62 38.78
CA GLN A 120 2.86 -16.13 39.90
C GLN A 120 1.41 -16.66 39.89
N GLN A 121 1.10 -17.74 39.16
CA GLN A 121 -0.15 -18.51 39.28
C GLN A 121 0.11 -19.95 39.72
#